data_AF-A0A1G3U926-F1
#
_entry.id   AF-A0A1G3U926-F1
#
_cell.length_a   1.000
_cell.length_b   1.000
_cell.length_c   1.000
_cell.angle_alpha   90.00
_cell.angle_beta   90.00
_cell.angle_gamma   90.00
#
_symmetry.space_group_name_H-M   'P 1'
#
loop_
_entity.id
_entity.type
_entity.pdbx_description
1 polymer ?
#
loop_
_entity_poly.entity_id
_entity_poly.type
_entity_poly.pdbx_seq_one_letter_code
_entity_poly.pdbx_strand_id
1 'polypeptide(L)'
;MISLKALTKNKFKSLLIFSSITIAVMAIFLISSVSQGIIGMYSKMIKTDGDIIITQKGISDTFFSNVDILLMDKIEKIEHVSSSYAMIVGASPIGHIPIAGIYGTTTNHFSHYKLSSGEYPKKSEVILGTNIAKQFATSNINIGNREFKISGTYSSEIGFEEGGVVMNIEDAGKLFNRSASFILVSSDSPNEIDEIIKKISALDSEIEVKTTQNFVKEYNQFKIIENSSFVISFLA
;
A
#
# COMPACT_ATOMS: atom_id res chain seq x y z
N MET A 1 -32.99 -41.76 -10.27
CA MET A 1 -34.04 -41.54 -9.23
C MET A 1 -33.73 -42.19 -7.87
N ILE A 2 -32.87 -43.21 -7.79
CA ILE A 2 -32.49 -43.89 -6.54
C ILE A 2 -31.64 -42.98 -5.62
N SER A 3 -30.70 -42.21 -6.19
CA SER A 3 -29.81 -41.30 -5.44
C SER A 3 -30.56 -40.16 -4.74
N LEU A 4 -31.60 -39.61 -5.39
CA LEU A 4 -32.43 -38.54 -4.82
C LEU A 4 -33.28 -39.05 -3.64
N LYS A 5 -33.75 -40.31 -3.72
CA LYS A 5 -34.43 -40.99 -2.61
C LYS A 5 -33.47 -41.27 -1.43
N ALA A 6 -32.20 -41.56 -1.69
CA ALA A 6 -31.20 -41.78 -0.65
C ALA A 6 -30.86 -40.49 0.13
N LEU A 7 -30.75 -39.35 -0.56
CA LEU A 7 -30.55 -38.03 0.06
C LEU A 7 -31.75 -37.61 0.94
N THR A 8 -32.97 -37.81 0.45
CA THR A 8 -34.20 -37.48 1.20
C THR A 8 -34.48 -38.42 2.37
N LYS A 9 -33.91 -39.64 2.37
CA LYS A 9 -34.01 -40.60 3.49
C LYS A 9 -33.01 -40.31 4.62
N ASN A 10 -31.87 -39.68 4.32
CA ASN A 10 -30.82 -39.35 5.30
C ASN A 10 -30.59 -37.83 5.43
N LYS A 11 -31.68 -37.05 5.57
CA LYS A 11 -31.68 -35.58 5.45
C LYS A 11 -30.60 -34.88 6.29
N PHE A 12 -30.41 -35.27 7.55
CA PHE A 12 -29.42 -34.64 8.44
C PHE A 12 -27.98 -34.89 7.99
N LYS A 13 -27.64 -36.13 7.64
CA LYS A 13 -26.31 -36.49 7.13
C LYS A 13 -26.02 -35.80 5.80
N SER A 14 -26.99 -35.78 4.88
CA SER A 14 -26.86 -35.08 3.61
C SER A 14 -26.72 -33.57 3.78
N LEU A 15 -27.43 -32.96 4.74
CA LEU A 15 -27.29 -31.54 5.06
C LEU A 15 -25.89 -31.22 5.58
N LEU A 16 -25.38 -31.99 6.54
CA LEU A 16 -24.04 -31.79 7.09
C LEU A 16 -22.95 -31.90 6.02
N ILE A 17 -23.03 -32.90 5.14
CA ILE A 17 -22.08 -33.08 4.03
C ILE A 17 -22.17 -31.89 3.07
N PHE A 18 -23.38 -31.49 2.69
CA PHE A 18 -23.59 -30.35 1.79
C PHE A 18 -23.04 -29.06 2.39
N SER A 19 -23.40 -28.73 3.63
CA SER A 19 -22.89 -27.54 4.33
C SER A 19 -21.37 -27.56 4.49
N SER A 20 -20.78 -28.71 4.80
CA SER A 20 -19.32 -28.85 4.91
C SER A 20 -18.64 -28.52 3.58
N ILE A 21 -19.14 -29.06 2.47
CA ILE A 21 -18.58 -28.80 1.13
C ILE A 21 -18.77 -27.32 0.76
N THR A 22 -19.96 -26.75 1.02
CA THR A 22 -20.22 -25.33 0.74
C THR A 22 -19.27 -24.42 1.52
N ILE A 23 -19.09 -24.66 2.82
CA ILE A 23 -18.20 -23.84 3.66
C ILE A 23 -16.75 -23.95 3.19
N ALA A 24 -16.29 -25.16 2.85
CA ALA A 24 -14.94 -25.37 2.31
C ALA A 24 -14.72 -24.58 1.01
N VAL A 25 -15.64 -24.72 0.05
CA VAL A 25 -15.58 -23.99 -1.23
C VAL A 25 -15.63 -22.47 -0.99
N MET A 26 -16.52 -21.99 -0.11
CA MET A 26 -16.58 -20.57 0.24
C MET A 26 -15.28 -20.05 0.85
N ALA A 27 -14.66 -20.81 1.75
CA ALA A 27 -13.40 -20.43 2.38
C ALA A 27 -12.28 -20.28 1.35
N ILE A 28 -12.18 -21.21 0.39
CA ILE A 28 -11.22 -21.14 -0.73
C ILE A 28 -11.39 -19.84 -1.51
N PHE A 29 -12.62 -19.54 -1.94
CA PHE A 29 -12.91 -18.32 -2.69
C PHE A 29 -12.66 -17.06 -1.88
N LEU A 30 -13.00 -17.04 -0.59
CA LEU A 30 -12.80 -15.88 0.27
C LEU A 30 -11.32 -15.56 0.46
N ILE A 31 -10.49 -16.56 0.77
CA ILE A 31 -9.05 -16.36 1.00
C ILE A 31 -8.38 -15.91 -0.29
N SER A 32 -8.71 -16.54 -1.43
CA SER A 32 -8.20 -16.12 -2.73
C SER A 32 -8.60 -14.69 -3.10
N SER A 33 -9.87 -14.33 -2.88
CA SER A 33 -10.37 -12.99 -3.19
C SER A 33 -9.73 -11.92 -2.31
N VAL A 34 -9.55 -12.18 -1.01
CA VAL A 34 -8.89 -11.26 -0.08
C VAL A 34 -7.42 -11.09 -0.47
N SER A 35 -6.73 -12.20 -0.76
CA SER A 35 -5.34 -12.21 -1.21
C SER A 35 -5.14 -11.35 -2.47
N GLN A 36 -5.95 -11.59 -3.51
CA GLN A 36 -5.91 -10.80 -4.75
C GLN A 36 -6.29 -9.33 -4.52
N GLY A 37 -7.24 -9.05 -3.63
CA GLY A 37 -7.60 -7.68 -3.25
C GLY A 37 -6.44 -6.91 -2.64
N ILE A 38 -5.72 -7.53 -1.69
CA ILE A 38 -4.54 -6.93 -1.04
C ILE A 38 -3.44 -6.67 -2.07
N ILE A 39 -3.11 -7.66 -2.90
CA ILE A 39 -2.09 -7.54 -3.96
C ILE A 39 -2.48 -6.44 -4.95
N GLY A 40 -3.75 -6.38 -5.36
CA GLY A 40 -4.28 -5.38 -6.28
C GLY A 40 -4.18 -3.96 -5.73
N MET A 41 -4.58 -3.76 -4.47
CA MET A 41 -4.53 -2.45 -3.80
C MET A 41 -3.09 -1.94 -3.68
N TYR A 42 -2.16 -2.78 -3.26
CA TYR A 42 -0.76 -2.41 -3.13
C TYR A 42 -0.10 -2.21 -4.50
N SER A 43 -0.41 -3.05 -5.48
CA SER A 43 0.09 -2.88 -6.86
C SER A 43 -0.37 -1.56 -7.46
N LYS A 44 -1.61 -1.13 -7.17
CA LYS A 44 -2.15 0.15 -7.62
C LYS A 44 -1.41 1.32 -6.98
N MET A 45 -1.18 1.27 -5.66
CA MET A 45 -0.41 2.27 -4.92
C MET A 45 0.98 2.52 -5.53
N ILE A 46 1.66 1.47 -6.00
CA ILE A 46 3.01 1.62 -6.59
C ILE A 46 2.97 1.95 -8.08
N LYS A 47 2.07 1.35 -8.86
CA LYS A 47 2.05 1.49 -10.33
C LYS A 47 1.39 2.77 -10.81
N THR A 48 0.42 3.30 -10.08
CA THR A 48 -0.34 4.48 -10.54
C THR A 48 0.52 5.74 -10.59
N ASP A 49 1.60 5.75 -9.82
CA ASP A 49 2.33 6.99 -9.55
C ASP A 49 3.78 6.99 -10.03
N GLY A 50 4.25 5.94 -10.70
CA GLY A 50 5.62 5.92 -11.23
C GLY A 50 5.94 4.75 -12.16
N ASP A 51 6.90 4.97 -13.04
CA ASP A 51 7.45 3.93 -13.93
C ASP A 51 8.60 3.18 -13.26
N ILE A 52 9.33 3.88 -12.39
CA ILE A 52 10.53 3.40 -11.71
C ILE A 52 10.35 3.59 -10.20
N ILE A 53 10.72 2.58 -9.43
CA ILE A 53 10.77 2.59 -7.98
C ILE A 53 12.20 2.42 -7.49
N ILE A 54 12.55 3.20 -6.48
CA ILE A 54 13.84 3.19 -5.80
C ILE A 54 13.61 2.79 -4.35
N THR A 55 14.30 1.75 -3.91
CA THR A 55 14.27 1.24 -2.55
C THR A 55 15.69 1.09 -2.01
N GLN A 56 15.84 0.87 -0.71
CA GLN A 56 17.12 0.46 -0.14
C GLN A 56 17.45 -0.96 -0.61
N LYS A 57 18.73 -1.22 -0.87
CA LYS A 57 19.21 -2.53 -1.31
C LYS A 57 19.18 -3.54 -0.16
N GLY A 58 18.83 -4.79 -0.48
CA GLY A 58 18.90 -5.91 0.47
C GLY A 58 17.78 -5.94 1.52
N ILE A 59 16.77 -5.08 1.40
CA ILE A 59 15.61 -5.07 2.28
C ILE A 59 14.60 -6.14 1.87
N SER A 60 14.06 -6.87 2.84
CA SER A 60 13.04 -7.90 2.60
C SER A 60 11.64 -7.31 2.42
N ASP A 61 11.40 -6.13 2.98
CA ASP A 61 10.14 -5.40 2.91
C ASP A 61 10.37 -3.89 2.74
N THR A 62 9.86 -3.38 1.63
CA THR A 62 9.92 -1.98 1.18
C THR A 62 9.36 -0.99 2.18
N PHE A 63 8.45 -1.39 3.07
CA PHE A 63 8.01 -0.49 4.13
C PHE A 63 9.16 -0.10 5.06
N PHE A 64 10.09 -1.01 5.36
CA PHE A 64 11.23 -0.77 6.25
C PHE A 64 12.46 -0.20 5.54
N SER A 65 12.39 0.03 4.24
CA SER A 65 13.44 0.69 3.49
C SER A 65 13.67 2.12 3.99
N ASN A 66 14.92 2.59 3.89
CA ASN A 66 15.35 3.93 4.26
C ASN A 66 16.20 4.54 3.16
N VAL A 67 15.53 5.09 2.14
CA VAL A 67 16.17 5.81 1.03
C VAL A 67 16.35 7.27 1.39
N ASP A 68 17.50 7.85 1.08
CA ASP A 68 17.74 9.28 1.27
C ASP A 68 16.88 10.11 0.30
N ILE A 69 15.99 10.94 0.86
CA ILE A 69 15.11 11.82 0.10
C ILE A 69 15.90 12.87 -0.70
N LEU A 70 17.12 13.21 -0.27
CA LEU A 70 18.00 14.16 -0.98
C LEU A 70 18.45 13.64 -2.35
N LEU A 71 18.25 12.35 -2.65
CA LEU A 71 18.47 11.82 -3.99
C LEU A 71 17.48 12.38 -5.02
N MET A 72 16.28 12.83 -4.61
CA MET A 72 15.29 13.43 -5.51
C MET A 72 15.87 14.62 -6.30
N ASP A 73 16.60 15.51 -5.65
CA ASP A 73 17.21 16.69 -6.28
C ASP A 73 18.20 16.33 -7.42
N LYS A 74 18.78 15.13 -7.37
CA LYS A 74 19.66 14.60 -8.42
C LYS A 74 18.86 13.88 -9.50
N ILE A 75 17.85 13.12 -9.09
CA ILE A 75 16.96 12.36 -10.00
C ILE A 75 16.21 13.30 -10.92
N GLU A 76 15.67 14.40 -10.42
CA GLU A 76 14.90 15.39 -11.20
C GLU A 76 15.74 16.13 -12.26
N LYS A 77 17.08 16.04 -12.18
CA LYS A 77 17.99 16.62 -13.19
C LYS A 77 18.32 15.65 -14.32
N ILE A 78 17.88 14.39 -14.23
CA ILE A 78 18.08 13.40 -15.27
C ILE A 78 17.11 13.70 -16.42
N GLU A 79 17.63 13.71 -17.64
CA GLU A 79 16.82 13.87 -18.86
C GLU A 79 15.72 12.81 -18.92
N HIS A 80 14.54 13.20 -19.41
CA HIS A 80 13.31 12.38 -19.49
C HIS A 80 12.62 12.04 -18.16
N VAL A 81 13.15 12.48 -17.01
CA VAL A 81 12.41 12.42 -15.75
C VAL A 81 11.38 13.55 -15.72
N SER A 82 10.09 13.19 -15.67
CA SER A 82 8.99 14.16 -15.66
C SER A 82 8.61 14.59 -14.23
N SER A 83 8.68 13.67 -13.28
CA SER A 83 8.46 13.96 -11.86
C SER A 83 9.05 12.87 -10.97
N SER A 84 9.33 13.23 -9.73
CA SER A 84 9.69 12.27 -8.69
C SER A 84 8.99 12.63 -7.38
N TYR A 85 8.67 11.65 -6.56
CA TYR A 85 8.16 11.89 -5.22
C TYR A 85 8.60 10.78 -4.28
N ALA A 86 8.70 11.10 -2.99
CA ALA A 86 9.08 10.15 -1.97
C ALA A 86 7.89 9.82 -1.08
N MET A 87 7.85 8.58 -0.62
CA MET A 87 6.82 8.11 0.29
C MET A 87 7.44 7.33 1.45
N ILE A 88 6.93 7.58 2.65
CA ILE A 88 7.06 6.72 3.83
C ILE A 88 5.74 6.00 4.01
N VAL A 89 5.80 4.67 4.08
CA VAL A 89 4.65 3.85 4.46
C VAL A 89 4.94 3.20 5.80
N GLY A 90 4.07 3.44 6.77
CA GLY A 90 4.17 2.87 8.10
C GLY A 90 2.80 2.52 8.67
N ALA A 91 2.82 1.90 9.85
CA ALA A 91 1.63 1.59 10.60
C ALA A 91 1.79 2.08 12.03
N SER A 92 0.75 2.72 12.56
CA SER A 92 0.75 3.26 13.93
C SER A 92 -0.68 3.23 14.49
N PRO A 93 -0.84 3.15 15.82
CA PRO A 93 -2.12 3.42 16.46
C PRO A 93 -2.57 4.85 16.19
N ILE A 94 -3.89 5.04 16.04
CA ILE A 94 -4.52 6.34 15.80
C ILE A 94 -5.72 6.50 16.73
N GLY A 95 -5.60 7.35 17.75
CA GLY A 95 -6.65 7.51 18.77
C GLY A 95 -7.04 6.17 19.39
N HIS A 96 -8.29 5.72 19.17
CA HIS A 96 -8.78 4.42 19.64
C HIS A 96 -8.58 3.27 18.63
N ILE A 97 -8.12 3.57 17.42
CA ILE A 97 -7.84 2.57 16.39
C ILE A 97 -6.46 1.97 16.65
N PRO A 98 -6.35 0.65 16.86
CA PRO A 98 -5.10 0.03 17.31
C PRO A 98 -4.00 0.06 16.25
N ILE A 99 -4.37 0.00 14.97
CA ILE A 99 -3.44 0.05 13.85
C ILE A 99 -4.11 0.66 12.62
N ALA A 100 -3.44 1.62 12.00
CA ALA A 100 -3.84 2.19 10.71
C ALA A 100 -2.60 2.56 9.90
N GLY A 101 -2.77 2.61 8.58
CA GLY A 101 -1.73 3.01 7.64
C GLY A 101 -1.43 4.50 7.78
N ILE A 102 -0.15 4.84 7.87
CA ILE A 102 0.36 6.20 7.88
C ILE A 102 1.21 6.39 6.63
N TYR A 103 0.85 7.40 5.84
CA TYR A 103 1.47 7.72 4.57
C TYR A 103 2.09 9.10 4.65
N GLY A 104 3.42 9.16 4.71
CA GLY A 104 4.17 10.40 4.59
C GLY A 104 4.56 10.62 3.14
N THR A 105 4.17 11.71 2.51
CA THR A 105 4.55 11.97 1.11
C THR A 105 5.08 13.39 0.92
N THR A 106 5.78 13.62 -0.18
CA THR A 106 6.26 14.96 -0.56
C THR A 106 5.11 15.83 -1.05
N THR A 107 5.26 17.15 -0.90
CA THR A 107 4.19 18.11 -1.18
C THR A 107 3.67 18.06 -2.63
N ASN A 108 4.55 17.74 -3.59
CA ASN A 108 4.20 17.60 -5.00
C ASN A 108 3.30 16.39 -5.30
N HIS A 109 3.19 15.41 -4.39
CA HIS A 109 2.31 14.26 -4.53
C HIS A 109 0.93 14.47 -3.88
N PHE A 110 0.75 15.51 -3.04
CA PHE A 110 -0.53 15.74 -2.37
C PHE A 110 -1.71 15.89 -3.33
N SER A 111 -1.51 16.47 -4.52
CA SER A 111 -2.55 16.61 -5.54
C SER A 111 -3.11 15.27 -6.05
N HIS A 112 -2.41 14.16 -5.82
CA HIS A 112 -2.92 12.81 -6.09
C HIS A 112 -4.14 12.49 -5.20
N TYR A 113 -4.13 12.97 -3.96
CA TYR A 113 -5.23 12.79 -3.02
C TYR A 113 -6.35 13.76 -3.31
N LYS A 114 -7.50 13.26 -3.79
CA LYS A 114 -8.67 14.09 -4.03
C LYS A 114 -9.30 14.51 -2.71
N LEU A 115 -9.17 15.79 -2.35
CA LEU A 115 -9.78 16.32 -1.13
C LEU A 115 -11.32 16.24 -1.22
N SER A 116 -11.92 15.65 -0.20
CA SER A 116 -13.36 15.69 0.06
C SER A 116 -13.73 16.94 0.86
N SER A 117 -12.83 17.40 1.75
CA SER A 117 -13.00 18.62 2.54
C SER A 117 -11.65 19.12 3.09
N GLY A 118 -11.57 20.41 3.42
CA GLY A 118 -10.40 21.01 4.08
C GLY A 118 -9.24 21.36 3.14
N GLU A 119 -8.02 21.33 3.68
CA GLU A 119 -6.77 21.64 2.98
C GLU A 119 -5.76 20.49 3.09
N TYR A 120 -4.81 20.43 2.14
CA TYR A 120 -3.67 19.52 2.22
C TYR A 120 -2.83 19.79 3.47
N PRO A 121 -2.24 18.73 4.06
CA PRO A 121 -1.62 18.84 5.37
C PRO A 121 -0.35 19.67 5.30
N LYS A 122 -0.25 20.67 6.18
CA LYS A 122 1.00 21.36 6.49
C LYS A 122 1.74 20.60 7.60
N LYS A 123 2.81 21.18 8.10
CA LYS A 123 3.57 20.63 9.23
C LYS A 123 2.68 20.46 10.46
N SER A 124 2.75 19.28 11.09
CA SER A 124 1.94 18.84 12.22
C SER A 124 0.43 18.79 11.94
N GLU A 125 0.06 18.74 10.66
CA GLU A 125 -1.30 18.51 10.21
C GLU A 125 -1.39 17.18 9.44
N VAL A 126 -2.60 16.63 9.37
CA VAL A 126 -2.91 15.39 8.67
C VAL A 126 -4.23 15.48 7.93
N ILE A 127 -4.35 14.74 6.84
CA ILE A 127 -5.63 14.47 6.19
C ILE A 127 -6.02 13.01 6.38
N LEU A 128 -7.30 12.77 6.59
CA LEU A 128 -7.85 11.44 6.86
C LEU A 128 -8.54 10.87 5.61
N GLY A 129 -8.39 9.57 5.37
CA GLY A 129 -9.23 8.87 4.41
C GLY A 129 -10.71 8.94 4.82
N THR A 130 -11.62 8.95 3.84
CA THR A 130 -13.05 9.18 4.10
C THR A 130 -13.66 8.11 5.01
N ASN A 131 -13.16 6.86 4.96
CA ASN A 131 -13.63 5.80 5.85
C ASN A 131 -13.13 5.93 7.29
N ILE A 132 -11.85 6.25 7.49
CA ILE A 132 -11.32 6.45 8.85
C ILE A 132 -11.83 7.76 9.47
N ALA A 133 -12.02 8.82 8.67
CA ALA A 133 -12.53 10.11 9.15
C ALA A 133 -13.87 10.00 9.87
N LYS A 134 -14.76 9.09 9.43
CA LYS A 134 -16.07 8.85 10.06
C LYS A 134 -15.97 8.37 11.52
N GLN A 135 -14.81 7.86 11.93
CA GLN A 135 -14.57 7.38 13.29
C GLN A 135 -14.09 8.49 14.23
N PHE A 136 -13.81 9.70 13.72
CA PHE A 136 -13.30 10.82 14.50
C PHE A 136 -14.21 12.04 14.34
N ALA A 137 -14.60 12.64 15.47
CA ALA A 137 -15.38 13.89 15.51
C ALA A 137 -14.55 15.09 15.97
N THR A 138 -13.26 14.88 16.24
CA THR A 138 -12.35 15.88 16.80
C THR A 138 -11.55 16.57 15.70
N SER A 139 -11.02 17.76 16.01
CA SER A 139 -10.10 18.47 15.12
C SER A 139 -8.64 18.03 15.27
N ASN A 140 -8.31 17.26 16.31
CA ASN A 140 -6.99 16.70 16.55
C ASN A 140 -7.06 15.19 16.69
N ILE A 141 -5.94 14.54 16.42
CA ILE A 141 -5.80 13.08 16.47
C ILE A 141 -4.39 12.70 16.95
N ASN A 142 -4.32 11.69 17.80
CA ASN A 142 -3.04 11.15 18.25
C ASN A 142 -2.62 10.02 17.33
N ILE A 143 -1.43 10.11 16.77
CA ILE A 143 -0.80 9.07 15.96
C ILE A 143 0.45 8.61 16.72
N GLY A 144 0.41 7.40 17.24
CA GLY A 144 1.40 6.92 18.19
C GLY A 144 1.46 7.84 19.42
N ASN A 145 2.63 8.43 19.68
CA ASN A 145 2.85 9.31 20.83
C ASN A 145 2.84 10.81 20.46
N ARG A 146 2.30 11.18 19.30
CA ARG A 146 2.28 12.57 18.80
C ARG A 146 0.87 13.00 18.44
N GLU A 147 0.54 14.24 18.76
CA GLU A 147 -0.73 14.87 18.39
C GLU A 147 -0.58 15.61 17.07
N PHE A 148 -1.58 15.47 16.20
CA PHE A 148 -1.68 16.13 14.92
C PHE A 148 -3.04 16.79 14.76
N LYS A 149 -3.09 17.92 14.05
CA LYS A 149 -4.35 18.57 13.68
C LYS A 149 -4.89 17.99 12.38
N ILE A 150 -6.18 17.68 12.33
CA ILE A 150 -6.86 17.25 11.12
C ILE A 150 -7.15 18.49 10.26
N SER A 151 -6.49 18.60 9.11
CA SER A 151 -6.67 19.72 8.17
C SER A 151 -7.75 19.45 7.13
N GLY A 152 -8.11 18.18 6.91
CA GLY A 152 -9.08 17.80 5.91
C GLY A 152 -9.30 16.30 5.80
N THR A 153 -10.09 15.92 4.80
CA THR A 153 -10.39 14.52 4.46
C THR A 153 -10.21 14.34 2.97
N TYR A 154 -9.73 13.17 2.54
CA TYR A 154 -9.58 12.84 1.13
C TYR A 154 -10.30 11.56 0.77
N SER A 155 -10.46 11.33 -0.53
CA SER A 155 -10.90 10.05 -1.06
C SER A 155 -9.84 9.43 -1.96
N SER A 156 -9.68 8.12 -1.86
CA SER A 156 -8.79 7.30 -2.67
C SER A 156 -9.50 6.04 -3.14
N GLU A 157 -9.11 5.56 -4.32
CA GLU A 157 -9.55 4.28 -4.83
C GLU A 157 -8.80 3.10 -4.18
N ILE A 158 -7.80 3.38 -3.33
CA ILE A 158 -7.02 2.40 -2.58
C ILE A 158 -7.59 2.31 -1.17
N GLY A 159 -8.20 1.16 -0.85
CA GLY A 159 -8.84 0.95 0.45
C GLY A 159 -7.92 1.09 1.68
N PHE A 160 -6.61 0.86 1.53
CA PHE A 160 -5.65 1.05 2.62
C PHE A 160 -5.48 2.53 2.96
N GLU A 161 -5.47 3.39 1.95
CA GLU A 161 -5.41 4.83 2.13
C GLU A 161 -6.73 5.36 2.70
N GLU A 162 -7.88 4.87 2.23
CA GLU A 162 -9.19 5.23 2.80
C GLU A 162 -9.33 4.91 4.31
N GLY A 163 -8.63 3.87 4.76
CA GLY A 163 -8.52 3.48 6.16
C GLY A 163 -7.33 4.09 6.91
N GLY A 164 -6.62 5.04 6.30
CA GLY A 164 -5.35 5.56 6.80
C GLY A 164 -5.27 7.08 6.81
N VAL A 165 -4.06 7.56 7.07
CA VAL A 165 -3.76 8.98 7.27
C VAL A 165 -2.60 9.40 6.40
N VAL A 166 -2.75 10.55 5.74
CA VAL A 166 -1.68 11.17 4.94
C VAL A 166 -1.15 12.40 5.67
N MET A 167 0.18 12.54 5.68
CA MET A 167 0.91 13.65 6.29
C MET A 167 2.13 14.05 5.45
N ASN A 168 2.77 15.16 5.80
CA ASN A 168 4.03 15.53 5.17
C ASN A 168 5.16 14.54 5.53
N ILE A 169 6.02 14.27 4.56
CA ILE A 169 7.15 13.33 4.73
C ILE A 169 8.08 13.68 5.88
N GLU A 170 8.28 14.97 6.22
CA GLU A 170 9.11 15.37 7.36
C GLU A 170 8.54 14.87 8.70
N ASP A 171 7.22 14.91 8.85
CA ASP A 171 6.57 14.50 10.10
C ASP A 171 6.49 12.98 10.19
N ALA A 172 6.22 12.31 9.07
CA ALA A 172 6.33 10.86 8.99
C ALA A 172 7.76 10.38 9.27
N GLY A 173 8.77 11.09 8.76
CA GLY A 173 10.18 10.75 8.98
C GLY A 173 10.58 10.87 10.45
N LYS A 174 10.06 11.86 11.17
CA LYS A 174 10.22 11.96 12.63
C LYS A 174 9.44 10.90 13.39
N LEU A 175 8.26 10.50 12.89
CA LEU A 175 7.42 9.48 13.52
C LEU A 175 8.06 8.09 13.41
N PHE A 176 8.64 7.77 12.25
CA PHE A 176 9.17 6.44 11.93
C PHE A 176 10.71 6.34 11.93
N ASN A 177 11.40 7.45 12.24
CA ASN A 177 12.85 7.58 12.28
C ASN A 177 13.53 7.11 10.98
N ARG A 178 13.04 7.60 9.83
CA ARG A 178 13.54 7.26 8.49
C ARG A 178 13.29 8.39 7.48
N SER A 179 14.01 8.39 6.36
CA SER A 179 13.90 9.40 5.30
C SER A 179 12.77 9.11 4.31
N ALA A 180 12.80 7.96 3.63
CA ALA A 180 11.74 7.51 2.75
C ALA A 180 11.71 5.97 2.69
N SER A 181 10.52 5.38 2.62
CA SER A 181 10.38 3.96 2.30
C SER A 181 10.77 3.69 0.85
N PHE A 182 10.32 4.55 -0.06
CA PHE A 182 10.69 4.47 -1.48
C PHE A 182 10.56 5.84 -2.14
N ILE A 183 11.23 5.97 -3.29
CA ILE A 183 11.05 7.09 -4.23
C ILE A 183 10.48 6.52 -5.52
N LEU A 184 9.42 7.16 -6.03
CA LEU A 184 8.85 6.85 -7.33
C LEU A 184 9.22 7.93 -8.32
N VAL A 185 9.51 7.50 -9.55
CA VAL A 185 9.95 8.36 -10.64
C VAL A 185 9.10 8.06 -11.87
N SER A 186 8.56 9.11 -12.46
CA SER A 186 7.84 9.05 -13.73
C SER A 186 8.74 9.53 -14.86
N SER A 187 8.63 8.87 -16.01
CA SER A 187 9.32 9.24 -17.24
C SER A 187 8.34 9.86 -18.23
N ASP A 188 8.78 10.84 -19.03
CA ASP A 188 8.02 11.31 -20.19
C ASP A 188 8.21 10.41 -21.43
N SER A 189 9.19 9.51 -21.38
CA SER A 189 9.57 8.62 -22.48
C SER A 189 9.74 7.18 -21.99
N PRO A 190 8.89 6.24 -22.45
CA PRO A 190 9.03 4.82 -22.12
C PRO A 190 10.34 4.19 -22.62
N ASN A 191 10.93 4.73 -23.69
CA ASN A 191 12.15 4.21 -24.29
C ASN A 191 13.40 4.51 -23.45
N GLU A 192 13.32 5.49 -22.55
CA GLU A 192 14.45 6.00 -21.77
C GLU A 192 14.51 5.39 -20.36
N ILE A 193 13.51 4.60 -19.98
CA ILE A 193 13.39 4.00 -18.64
C ILE A 193 14.66 3.23 -18.25
N ASP A 194 15.22 2.42 -19.16
CA ASP A 194 16.43 1.63 -18.88
C ASP A 194 17.67 2.51 -18.67
N GLU A 195 17.76 3.64 -19.38
CA GLU A 195 18.85 4.60 -19.20
C GLU A 195 18.70 5.37 -17.87
N ILE A 196 17.47 5.80 -17.54
CA ILE A 196 17.16 6.44 -16.27
C ILE A 196 17.52 5.50 -15.11
N ILE A 197 17.13 4.22 -15.17
CA ILE A 197 17.47 3.21 -14.14
C ILE A 197 18.98 3.11 -13.95
N LYS A 198 19.76 3.06 -15.04
CA LYS A 198 21.23 3.00 -14.96
C LYS A 198 21.82 4.25 -14.32
N LYS A 199 21.34 5.45 -14.71
CA LYS A 199 21.80 6.73 -14.16
C LYS A 199 21.50 6.83 -12.66
N ILE A 200 20.28 6.48 -12.24
CA ILE A 200 19.87 6.51 -10.83
C ILE A 200 20.66 5.48 -10.02
N SER A 201 20.82 4.25 -10.53
CA SER A 201 21.58 3.20 -9.84
C SER A 201 23.05 3.56 -9.61
N ALA A 202 23.60 4.52 -10.37
CA ALA A 202 24.96 5.00 -10.21
C ALA A 202 25.08 6.14 -9.16
N LEU A 203 23.96 6.71 -8.68
CA LEU A 203 23.97 7.82 -7.71
C LEU A 203 24.34 7.35 -6.31
N ASP A 204 23.99 6.12 -5.94
CA ASP A 204 24.21 5.53 -4.63
C ASP A 204 24.31 4.00 -4.77
N SER A 205 25.27 3.37 -4.09
CA SER A 205 25.45 1.91 -4.10
C SER A 205 24.50 1.16 -3.17
N GLU A 206 23.87 1.88 -2.22
CA GLU A 206 22.96 1.34 -1.20
C GLU A 206 21.50 1.30 -1.65
N ILE A 207 21.18 1.75 -2.86
CA ILE A 207 19.84 1.71 -3.43
C ILE A 207 19.68 0.56 -4.43
N GLU A 208 18.44 0.14 -4.62
CA GLU A 208 17.98 -0.78 -5.64
C GLU A 208 16.94 -0.06 -6.48
N VAL A 209 17.14 -0.05 -7.80
CA VAL A 209 16.29 0.67 -8.75
C VAL A 209 15.68 -0.33 -9.72
N LYS A 210 14.34 -0.33 -9.82
CA LYS A 210 13.59 -1.26 -10.69
C LYS A 210 12.45 -0.52 -11.36
N THR A 211 11.95 -1.09 -12.46
CA THR A 211 10.62 -0.68 -12.94
C THR A 211 9.56 -1.09 -11.91
N THR A 212 8.49 -0.31 -11.77
CA THR A 212 7.37 -0.64 -10.87
C THR A 212 6.72 -1.98 -11.25
N GLN A 213 6.71 -2.31 -12.54
CA GLN A 213 6.23 -3.59 -13.06
C GLN A 213 7.08 -4.77 -12.58
N ASN A 214 8.41 -4.68 -12.70
CA ASN A 214 9.31 -5.74 -12.24
C ASN A 214 9.29 -5.86 -10.72
N PHE A 215 9.26 -4.72 -10.01
CA PHE A 215 9.15 -4.69 -8.56
C PHE A 215 7.91 -5.45 -8.08
N VAL A 216 6.72 -5.13 -8.61
CA VAL A 216 5.46 -5.80 -8.24
C VAL A 216 5.51 -7.30 -8.52
N LYS A 217 6.10 -7.72 -9.63
CA LYS A 217 6.25 -9.14 -9.98
C LYS A 217 7.21 -9.90 -9.06
N GLU A 218 8.25 -9.23 -8.58
CA GLU A 218 9.29 -9.84 -7.76
C GLU A 218 9.03 -9.74 -6.26
N TYR A 219 8.10 -8.88 -5.83
CA TYR A 219 7.85 -8.55 -4.43
C TYR A 219 7.52 -9.80 -3.59
N ASN A 220 8.40 -10.09 -2.63
CA ASN A 220 8.36 -11.34 -1.88
C ASN A 220 7.08 -11.52 -1.06
N GLN A 221 6.53 -10.44 -0.49
CA GLN A 221 5.30 -10.54 0.29
C GLN A 221 4.11 -10.97 -0.55
N PHE A 222 4.02 -10.54 -1.81
CA PHE A 222 2.96 -10.99 -2.71
C PHE A 222 3.07 -12.48 -2.99
N LYS A 223 4.29 -12.98 -3.23
CA LYS A 223 4.52 -14.42 -3.41
C LYS A 223 4.14 -15.21 -2.17
N ILE A 224 4.44 -14.69 -0.97
CA ILE A 224 4.04 -15.35 0.28
C ILE A 224 2.52 -15.39 0.40
N ILE A 225 1.84 -14.26 0.20
CA ILE A 225 0.37 -14.17 0.29
C ILE A 225 -0.30 -15.11 -0.74
N GLU A 226 0.20 -15.14 -1.97
CA GLU A 226 -0.30 -16.00 -3.04
C GLU A 226 -0.07 -17.49 -2.73
N ASN A 227 1.15 -17.86 -2.34
CA ASN A 227 1.51 -19.24 -2.00
C ASN A 227 0.75 -19.74 -0.77
N SER A 228 0.63 -18.93 0.29
CA SER A 228 -0.16 -19.28 1.48
C SER A 228 -1.63 -19.46 1.13
N SER A 229 -2.21 -18.56 0.31
CA SER A 229 -3.57 -18.71 -0.19
C SER A 229 -3.74 -20.02 -0.96
N PHE A 230 -2.79 -20.38 -1.83
CA PHE A 230 -2.83 -21.61 -2.62
C PHE A 230 -2.75 -22.86 -1.73
N VAL A 231 -1.83 -22.89 -0.76
CA VAL A 231 -1.70 -24.01 0.18
C VAL A 231 -2.96 -24.20 1.00
N ILE A 232 -3.53 -23.11 1.55
CA ILE A 232 -4.80 -23.21 2.31
C ILE A 232 -5.92 -23.68 1.40
N SER A 233 -5.96 -23.21 0.15
CA SER A 233 -6.97 -23.62 -0.83
C SER A 233 -6.86 -25.09 -1.23
N PHE A 234 -5.65 -25.65 -1.20
CA PHE A 234 -5.42 -27.07 -1.47
C PHE A 234 -5.79 -27.97 -0.28
N LEU A 235 -5.67 -27.46 0.94
CA LEU A 235 -5.97 -28.19 2.18
C LEU A 235 -7.46 -28.15 2.55
N ALA A 236 -8.21 -27.16 2.07
CA ALA A 236 -9.64 -26.99 2.31
C ALA A 236 -10.50 -27.87 1.38
#